data_AF-A0A7C5UW72-F1
#
_entry.id   AF-A0A7C5UW72-F1
#
_cell.length_a   1.000
_cell.length_b   1.000
_cell.length_c   1.000
_cell.angle_alpha   90.00
_cell.angle_beta   90.00
_cell.angle_gamma   90.00
#
_symmetry.space_group_name_H-M   'P 1'
#
loop_
_entity.id
_entity.type
_entity.pdbx_description
1 polymer ?
#
loop_
_entity_poly.entity_id
_entity_poly.type
_entity_poly.pdbx_seq_one_letter_code
_entity_poly.pdbx_strand_id
1 'polypeptide(L)'
;MSTLDEIVLNGIEHAWTLYIPNTTKYFDLPDIASIHMPKPMMVQYCREDRIFPLKGQLKAHEKLSNLYKKANVPQNYLGIFYQKPHIFDAEMQEETFNWIEKCLTK
;
A
#
# COMPACT_ATOMS: atom_id res chain seq x y z
N MET A 1 -12.55 11.35 -1.07
CA MET A 1 -12.68 10.29 -0.05
C MET A 1 -11.36 9.53 -0.03
N SER A 2 -10.52 9.86 0.94
CA SER A 2 -9.15 9.39 1.11
C SER A 2 -9.10 7.94 1.60
N THR A 3 -8.01 7.22 1.34
CA THR A 3 -7.68 5.94 1.97
C THR A 3 -7.43 6.07 3.47
N LEU A 4 -7.20 7.30 3.95
CA LEU A 4 -7.02 7.63 5.37
C LEU A 4 -8.35 7.91 6.10
N ASP A 5 -9.46 8.14 5.39
CA ASP A 5 -10.75 8.48 6.00
C ASP A 5 -11.16 7.41 7.03
N GLU A 6 -10.89 6.14 6.73
CA GLU A 6 -11.26 5.01 7.58
C GLU A 6 -10.27 4.78 8.75
N ILE A 7 -9.01 5.20 8.63
CA ILE A 7 -8.01 5.09 9.70
C ILE A 7 -8.38 5.99 10.88
N VAL A 8 -8.80 7.23 10.58
CA VAL A 8 -9.27 8.18 11.60
C VAL A 8 -10.54 7.66 12.28
N LEU A 9 -11.47 7.09 11.51
CA LEU A 9 -12.71 6.53 12.03
C LEU A 9 -12.49 5.30 12.92
N ASN A 10 -11.43 4.53 12.70
CA ASN A 10 -11.11 3.31 13.45
C ASN A 10 -10.24 3.57 14.70
N GLY A 11 -10.00 4.82 15.08
CA GLY A 11 -9.32 5.15 16.35
C GLY A 11 -7.81 4.91 16.33
N ILE A 12 -7.19 4.97 15.15
CA ILE A 12 -5.73 4.91 15.04
C ILE A 12 -5.17 6.29 15.33
N GLU A 13 -4.26 6.39 16.30
CA GLU A 13 -3.73 7.67 16.79
C GLU A 13 -2.26 7.91 16.43
N HIS A 14 -1.61 6.93 15.80
CA HIS A 14 -0.15 6.92 15.59
C HIS A 14 0.26 6.80 14.11
N ALA A 15 -0.68 6.98 13.17
CA ALA A 15 -0.32 7.12 11.76
C ALA A 15 0.30 8.50 11.53
N TRP A 16 1.48 8.55 10.91
CA TRP A 16 2.22 9.79 10.69
C TRP A 16 1.41 10.86 9.91
N THR A 17 0.45 10.40 9.09
CA THR A 17 -0.49 11.24 8.32
C THR A 17 -1.44 12.06 9.20
N LEU A 18 -1.59 11.71 10.48
CA LEU A 18 -2.43 12.40 11.45
C LEU A 18 -1.77 13.62 12.06
N TYR A 19 -0.44 13.70 12.04
CA TYR A 19 0.31 14.80 12.67
C TYR A 19 0.49 16.02 11.76
N ILE A 20 0.19 15.89 10.47
CA ILE A 20 0.27 16.98 9.52
C ILE A 20 -1.15 17.49 9.22
N PRO A 21 -1.50 18.74 9.58
CA PRO A 21 -2.83 19.28 9.34
C PRO A 21 -3.22 19.26 7.86
N ASN A 22 -4.46 18.88 7.56
CA ASN A 22 -5.02 18.85 6.19
C ASN A 22 -4.32 17.89 5.21
N THR A 23 -3.49 16.94 5.66
CA THR A 23 -2.79 15.98 4.80
C THR A 23 -3.67 15.36 3.72
N THR A 24 -4.85 14.87 4.12
CA THR A 24 -5.81 14.18 3.25
C THR A 24 -6.40 15.06 2.14
N LYS A 25 -6.24 16.39 2.20
CA LYS A 25 -6.64 17.32 1.12
C LYS A 25 -5.64 17.33 -0.04
N TYR A 26 -4.38 17.01 0.24
CA TYR A 26 -3.29 17.17 -0.72
C TYR A 26 -2.77 15.85 -1.26
N PHE A 27 -2.65 14.85 -0.39
CA PHE A 27 -2.13 13.54 -0.78
C PHE A 27 -2.57 12.45 0.19
N ASP A 28 -2.39 11.22 -0.26
CA ASP A 28 -2.76 10.00 0.44
C ASP A 28 -1.58 9.02 0.52
N LEU A 29 -1.71 7.93 1.28
CA LEU A 29 -0.68 6.89 1.36
C LEU A 29 -0.19 6.38 -0.01
N PRO A 30 -1.07 6.01 -0.97
CA PRO A 30 -0.62 5.59 -2.30
C PRO A 30 0.07 6.70 -3.09
N ASP A 31 -0.21 7.99 -2.85
CA ASP A 31 0.50 9.09 -3.53
C ASP A 31 1.96 9.13 -3.11
N ILE A 32 2.23 8.99 -1.81
CA ILE A 32 3.61 8.97 -1.31
C ILE A 32 4.32 7.69 -1.73
N ALA A 33 3.67 6.55 -1.62
CA ALA A 33 4.24 5.28 -2.09
C ALA A 33 4.63 5.36 -3.58
N SER A 34 3.83 6.06 -4.39
CA SER A 34 4.12 6.24 -5.82
C SER A 34 5.38 7.03 -6.15
N ILE A 35 5.94 7.81 -5.20
CA ILE A 35 7.23 8.50 -5.36
C ILE A 35 8.36 7.50 -5.64
N HIS A 36 8.19 6.23 -5.25
CA HIS A 36 9.16 5.18 -5.53
C HIS A 36 9.29 4.83 -7.02
N MET A 37 8.31 5.20 -7.86
CA MET A 37 8.40 4.99 -9.30
C MET A 37 9.66 5.65 -9.90
N PRO A 38 10.31 5.02 -10.89
CA PRO A 38 9.90 3.79 -11.57
C PRO A 38 10.41 2.50 -10.90
N LYS A 39 10.99 2.56 -9.69
CA LYS A 39 11.58 1.38 -9.05
C LYS A 39 10.51 0.34 -8.63
N PRO A 40 10.88 -0.95 -8.57
CA PRO A 40 9.97 -2.01 -8.13
C PRO A 40 9.39 -1.76 -6.74
N MET A 41 8.09 -1.95 -6.58
CA MET A 41 7.40 -1.85 -5.29
C MET A 41 6.37 -2.98 -5.17
N MET A 42 6.39 -3.64 -4.02
CA MET A 42 5.38 -4.60 -3.61
C MET A 42 4.56 -4.04 -2.46
N VAL A 43 3.25 -4.26 -2.50
CA VAL A 43 2.33 -3.95 -1.39
C VAL A 43 1.51 -5.18 -1.06
N GLN A 44 1.55 -5.57 0.21
CA GLN A 44 0.75 -6.67 0.74
C GLN A 44 -0.46 -6.10 1.50
N TYR A 45 -1.61 -6.68 1.24
CA TYR A 45 -2.91 -6.26 1.76
C TYR A 45 -3.56 -7.42 2.51
N CYS A 46 -4.20 -7.13 3.64
CA CYS A 46 -4.87 -8.13 4.47
C CYS A 46 -6.38 -7.87 4.47
N ARG A 47 -7.18 -8.74 3.85
CA ARG A 47 -8.61 -8.47 3.61
C ARG A 47 -9.45 -8.33 4.87
N GLU A 48 -8.99 -8.89 5.98
CA GLU A 48 -9.66 -8.84 7.30
C GLU A 48 -9.04 -7.79 8.23
N ASP A 49 -8.15 -6.95 7.69
CA ASP A 49 -7.55 -5.83 8.41
C ASP A 49 -8.62 -4.79 8.79
N ARG A 50 -8.76 -4.56 10.10
CA ARG A 50 -9.69 -3.58 10.67
C ARG A 50 -9.09 -2.17 10.76
N ILE A 51 -7.77 -2.04 10.68
CA ILE A 51 -7.03 -0.78 10.68
C ILE A 51 -7.13 -0.13 9.31
N PHE A 52 -6.84 -0.91 8.26
CA PHE A 52 -6.96 -0.51 6.86
C PHE A 52 -8.07 -1.31 6.19
N PRO A 53 -9.34 -0.87 6.16
CA PRO A 53 -10.40 -1.71 5.64
C PRO A 53 -10.26 -1.96 4.14
N LEU A 54 -10.85 -3.07 3.68
CA LEU A 54 -10.71 -3.57 2.31
C LEU A 54 -11.02 -2.52 1.24
N LYS A 55 -11.98 -1.63 1.47
CA LYS A 55 -12.33 -0.55 0.53
C LYS A 55 -11.18 0.42 0.32
N GLY A 56 -10.47 0.81 1.38
CA GLY A 56 -9.26 1.64 1.30
C GLY A 56 -8.12 0.91 0.58
N GLN A 57 -7.92 -0.37 0.90
CA GLN A 57 -6.89 -1.21 0.26
C GLN A 57 -7.11 -1.33 -1.25
N LEU A 58 -8.33 -1.63 -1.70
CA LEU A 58 -8.67 -1.77 -3.12
C LEU A 58 -8.43 -0.46 -3.88
N LYS A 59 -8.80 0.68 -3.30
CA LYS A 59 -8.52 2.01 -3.88
C LYS A 59 -7.03 2.30 -4.00
N ALA A 60 -6.25 1.98 -2.95
CA ALA A 60 -4.80 2.14 -2.97
C ALA A 60 -4.16 1.27 -4.06
N HIS A 61 -4.58 0.01 -4.15
CA HIS A 61 -4.10 -0.93 -5.17
C HIS A 61 -4.42 -0.47 -6.60
N GLU A 62 -5.65 -0.03 -6.85
CA GLU A 62 -6.07 0.50 -8.15
C GLU A 62 -5.24 1.73 -8.54
N LYS A 63 -5.10 2.69 -7.60
CA LYS A 63 -4.34 3.92 -7.83
C LYS A 63 -2.88 3.64 -8.16
N LEU A 64 -2.20 2.80 -7.38
CA LEU A 64 -0.80 2.43 -7.62
C LEU A 64 -0.64 1.69 -8.95
N SER A 65 -1.52 0.73 -9.24
CA SER A 65 -1.51 0.01 -10.53
C SER A 65 -1.63 0.97 -11.72
N ASN A 66 -2.52 1.95 -11.64
CA ASN A 66 -2.72 2.94 -12.69
C ASN A 66 -1.54 3.91 -12.83
N LEU A 67 -0.92 4.32 -11.71
CA LEU A 67 0.26 5.17 -11.71
C LEU A 67 1.47 4.47 -12.33
N TYR A 68 1.75 3.23 -11.97
CA TYR A 68 2.85 2.45 -12.55
C TYR A 68 2.63 2.15 -14.05
N LYS A 69 1.38 1.91 -14.47
CA LYS A 69 1.01 1.85 -15.90
C LYS A 69 1.31 3.16 -16.61
N LYS A 70 0.90 4.30 -16.03
CA LYS A 70 1.15 5.64 -16.58
C LYS A 70 2.64 5.98 -16.68
N ALA A 71 3.46 5.45 -15.76
CA ALA A 71 4.90 5.57 -15.78
C ALA A 71 5.60 4.60 -16.77
N ASN A 72 4.85 3.86 -17.59
CA ASN A 72 5.35 2.84 -18.52
C ASN A 72 6.18 1.72 -17.86
N VAL A 73 5.93 1.45 -16.58
CA VAL A 73 6.58 0.37 -15.81
C VAL A 73 5.58 -0.49 -15.03
N PRO A 74 4.48 -0.97 -15.64
CA PRO A 74 3.45 -1.74 -14.94
C PRO A 74 4.00 -3.00 -14.24
N GLN A 75 5.04 -3.61 -14.79
CA GLN A 75 5.71 -4.79 -14.25
C GLN A 75 6.48 -4.53 -12.94
N ASN A 76 6.70 -3.27 -12.58
CA ASN A 76 7.43 -2.88 -11.37
C ASN A 76 6.48 -2.68 -10.18
N TYR A 77 5.17 -2.89 -10.31
CA TYR A 77 4.25 -2.89 -9.17
C TYR A 77 3.64 -4.27 -8.97
N LEU A 78 3.66 -4.75 -7.73
CA LEU A 78 3.01 -5.98 -7.30
C LEU A 78 2.10 -5.71 -6.10
N GLY A 79 0.81 -5.98 -6.24
CA GLY A 79 -0.16 -5.94 -5.14
C GLY A 79 -0.67 -7.35 -4.83
N ILE A 80 -0.60 -7.77 -3.57
CA ILE A 80 -1.04 -9.11 -3.13
C ILE A 80 -2.06 -8.97 -2.01
N PHE A 81 -3.17 -9.70 -2.09
CA PHE A 81 -4.22 -9.72 -1.06
C PHE A 81 -4.27 -11.08 -0.37
N TYR A 82 -4.14 -11.08 0.97
CA TYR A 82 -4.26 -12.27 1.81
C TYR A 82 -5.58 -12.27 2.58
N GLN A 83 -6.17 -13.45 2.78
CA GLN A 83 -7.32 -13.64 3.66
C GLN A 83 -6.84 -13.79 5.11
N LYS A 84 -6.32 -12.70 5.68
CA LYS A 84 -5.71 -12.62 7.02
C LYS A 84 -6.09 -11.30 7.71
N PRO A 85 -6.01 -11.23 9.05
CA PRO A 85 -6.14 -9.97 9.81
C PRO A 85 -4.91 -9.07 9.59
N HIS A 86 -4.80 -7.96 10.33
CA HIS A 86 -3.61 -7.09 10.30
C HIS A 86 -2.36 -7.82 10.81
N ILE A 87 -1.57 -8.41 9.91
CA ILE A 87 -0.40 -9.23 10.24
C ILE A 87 0.63 -9.21 9.10
N PHE A 88 1.88 -9.53 9.43
CA PHE A 88 2.96 -9.82 8.47
C PHE A 88 3.69 -11.10 8.91
N ASP A 89 3.12 -12.25 8.57
CA ASP A 89 3.60 -13.56 9.03
C ASP A 89 4.69 -14.15 8.12
N ALA A 90 5.15 -15.37 8.45
CA ALA A 90 6.30 -16.00 7.79
C ALA A 90 6.08 -16.22 6.29
N GLU A 91 4.86 -16.61 5.88
CA GLU A 91 4.50 -16.79 4.46
C GLU A 91 4.61 -15.46 3.71
N MET A 92 4.07 -14.38 4.29
CA MET A 92 4.15 -13.04 3.69
C MET A 92 5.60 -12.53 3.62
N GLN A 93 6.42 -12.84 4.63
CA GLN A 93 7.85 -12.51 4.67
C GLN A 93 8.62 -13.25 3.57
N GLU A 94 8.39 -14.55 3.41
CA GLU A 94 9.03 -15.38 2.38
C GLU A 94 8.73 -14.84 0.97
N GLU A 95 7.47 -14.53 0.68
CA GLU A 95 7.12 -13.90 -0.61
C GLU A 95 7.81 -12.54 -0.82
N THR A 96 7.96 -11.76 0.24
CA THR A 96 8.66 -10.47 0.19
C THR A 96 10.15 -10.66 -0.13
N PHE A 97 10.81 -11.63 0.52
CA PHE A 97 12.23 -11.91 0.25
C PHE A 97 12.44 -12.39 -1.18
N ASN A 98 11.58 -13.30 -1.67
CA ASN A 98 11.61 -13.77 -3.05
C ASN A 98 11.43 -12.63 -4.06
N TRP A 99 10.52 -11.68 -3.76
CA TRP A 99 10.34 -10.49 -4.59
C TRP A 99 11.56 -9.58 -4.58
N ILE A 100 12.16 -9.32 -3.42
CA ILE A 100 13.35 -8.49 -3.29
C ILE A 100 14.52 -9.12 -4.06
N GLU A 101 14.77 -10.42 -3.90
CA GLU A 101 15.83 -11.14 -4.62
C GLU A 101 15.67 -11.02 -6.13
N LYS A 102 14.44 -11.22 -6.64
CA LYS A 102 14.11 -11.01 -8.06
C LYS A 102 14.35 -9.57 -8.54
N CYS A 103 14.19 -8.59 -7.66
CA CYS A 103 14.39 -7.17 -8.01
C CYS A 103 15.86 -6.73 -7.95
N LEU A 104 16.67 -7.35 -7.08
CA LEU A 104 18.09 -7.02 -6.89
C LEU A 104 19.04 -7.77 -7.82
N THR A 105 18.60 -8.89 -8.40
CA THR A 105 19.39 -9.71 -9.34
C THR A 105 19.32 -9.21 -10.79
N LYS A 106 18.85 -7.97 -11.01
CA LYS A 106 18.82 -7.30 -12.32
C LYS A 106 20.04 -6.44 -12.59
#